data_AF-A0A7S1AG76-F1
#
_entry.id   AF-A0A7S1AG76-F1
#
_cell.length_a   1.000
_cell.length_b   1.000
_cell.length_c   1.000
_cell.angle_alpha   90.00
_cell.angle_beta   90.00
_cell.angle_gamma   90.00
#
_symmetry.space_group_name_H-M   'P 1'
#
loop_
_entity.id
_entity.type
_entity.pdbx_description
1 polymer ?
#
loop_
_entity_poly.entity_id
_entity_poly.type
_entity_poly.pdbx_seq_one_letter_code
_entity_poly.pdbx_strand_id
1 'polypeptide(L)'
;ILAQGFVARFRHTSGIWLIAMSVAGGGGPQQATPAEMMLAEMKGMSDCFARMTVSCYSKCIANVHEEKMTVGEMSCVDRCVSKYIDVHAKVGGELQAFNQTMAEPSASG
;
A
#
# COMPACT_ATOMS: atom_id res chain seq x y z
N ILE A 1 21.38 -27.43 34.40
CA ILE A 1 22.87 -27.40 34.40
C ILE A 1 23.32 -27.60 32.95
N LEU A 2 23.14 -26.55 32.15
CA LEU A 2 24.21 -25.71 31.57
C LEU A 2 25.12 -26.56 30.66
N ALA A 3 24.76 -26.66 29.37
CA ALA A 3 25.23 -25.77 28.30
C ALA A 3 26.76 -25.78 28.18
N GLN A 4 27.28 -26.32 27.07
CA GLN A 4 28.16 -25.60 26.13
C GLN A 4 28.73 -26.56 25.07
N GLY A 5 28.34 -26.31 23.82
CA GLY A 5 29.17 -26.66 22.67
C GLY A 5 30.35 -25.70 22.61
N PHE A 6 31.55 -26.25 22.48
CA PHE A 6 32.77 -25.45 22.30
C PHE A 6 32.98 -25.21 20.79
N VAL A 7 32.56 -24.02 20.35
CA VAL A 7 33.09 -23.38 19.14
C VAL A 7 34.51 -22.94 19.45
N ALA A 8 35.49 -23.29 18.61
CA ALA A 8 36.50 -22.35 18.08
C ALA A 8 37.74 -23.05 17.50
N ARG A 9 37.93 -22.94 16.19
CA ARG A 9 39.25 -22.61 15.64
C ARG A 9 39.15 -21.78 14.36
N PHE A 10 38.64 -20.57 14.49
CA PHE A 10 39.08 -19.48 13.61
C PHE A 10 40.45 -19.04 14.10
N ARG A 11 41.48 -19.21 13.26
CA ARG A 11 42.80 -18.61 13.49
C ARG A 11 43.08 -17.58 12.41
N HIS A 12 43.28 -16.35 12.89
CA HIS A 12 44.17 -15.31 12.36
C HIS A 12 43.80 -14.64 11.02
N THR A 13 43.34 -13.39 11.10
CA THR A 13 44.19 -12.23 10.81
C THR A 13 43.47 -10.93 11.20
N SER A 14 44.21 -10.08 11.92
CA SER A 14 44.01 -8.63 12.01
C SER A 14 42.75 -8.09 12.71
N GLY A 15 42.85 -8.04 14.04
CA GLY A 15 42.57 -6.85 14.86
C GLY A 15 41.46 -5.90 14.44
N ILE A 16 40.25 -6.15 14.94
CA ILE A 16 39.35 -5.28 15.73
C ILE A 16 38.04 -6.08 15.84
N TRP A 17 37.97 -6.89 16.89
CA TRP A 17 36.76 -7.55 17.36
C TRP A 17 36.14 -6.64 18.42
N LEU A 18 34.84 -6.33 18.28
CA LEU A 18 33.87 -5.65 19.16
C LEU A 18 33.05 -4.74 18.21
N ILE A 19 31.85 -5.10 17.72
CA ILE A 19 30.67 -5.62 18.41
C ILE A 19 29.93 -6.58 17.44
N ALA A 20 29.83 -7.86 17.79
CA ALA A 20 28.86 -8.76 17.19
C ALA A 20 27.62 -8.80 18.10
N MET A 21 26.46 -8.60 17.49
CA MET A 21 25.15 -9.15 17.85
C MET A 21 24.44 -8.61 19.10
N SER A 22 23.32 -7.92 18.87
CA SER A 22 22.03 -8.24 19.50
C SER A 22 20.89 -7.47 18.82
N VAL A 23 20.23 -8.09 17.84
CA VAL A 23 18.81 -7.83 17.57
C VAL A 23 18.06 -9.15 17.63
N ALA A 24 17.88 -9.65 18.86
CA ALA A 24 16.78 -10.53 19.17
C ALA A 24 15.57 -9.65 19.51
N GLY A 25 15.01 -9.01 18.49
CA GLY A 25 13.75 -8.27 18.57
C GLY A 25 12.68 -9.13 17.93
N GLY A 26 11.85 -9.78 18.74
CA GLY A 26 10.68 -10.50 18.26
C GLY A 26 9.69 -9.53 17.60
N GLY A 27 9.72 -9.47 16.27
CA GLY A 27 8.63 -8.91 15.48
C GLY A 27 7.63 -10.02 15.18
N GLY A 28 6.70 -10.27 16.10
CA GLY A 28 5.46 -10.96 15.72
C GLY A 28 4.69 -10.11 14.70
N PRO A 29 3.72 -10.68 13.96
CA PRO A 29 2.89 -9.89 13.05
C PRO A 29 2.16 -8.81 13.87
N GLN A 30 2.55 -7.55 13.68
CA GLN A 30 1.84 -6.41 14.24
C GLN A 30 0.42 -6.41 13.64
N GLN A 31 -0.55 -6.86 14.43
CA GLN A 31 -1.96 -6.77 14.07
C GLN A 31 -2.34 -5.28 14.09
N ALA A 32 -2.93 -4.79 13.00
CA ALA A 32 -3.35 -3.39 12.89
C ALA A 32 -4.29 -3.03 14.06
N THR A 33 -3.96 -1.96 14.79
CA THR A 33 -4.82 -1.47 15.86
C THR A 33 -6.13 -0.93 15.27
N PRO A 34 -7.24 -0.94 16.03
CA PRO A 34 -8.52 -0.39 15.55
C PRO A 34 -8.42 1.06 15.07
N ALA A 35 -7.54 1.86 15.69
CA ALA A 35 -7.29 3.24 15.29
C ALA A 35 -6.57 3.34 13.93
N GLU A 36 -5.60 2.45 13.68
CA GLU A 36 -4.88 2.40 12.40
C GLU A 36 -5.81 1.98 11.25
N MET A 37 -6.76 1.08 11.50
CA MET A 37 -7.77 0.69 10.50
C MET A 37 -8.68 1.86 10.13
N MET A 38 -9.16 2.64 11.11
CA MET A 38 -9.95 3.84 10.82
C MET A 38 -9.16 4.89 10.01
N LEU A 39 -7.88 5.09 10.34
CA LEU A 39 -7.01 5.98 9.57
C LEU A 39 -6.79 5.45 8.14
N ALA A 40 -6.69 4.14 7.96
CA ALA A 40 -6.53 3.51 6.65
C ALA A 40 -7.76 3.74 5.76
N GLU A 41 -8.97 3.57 6.29
CA GLU A 41 -10.23 3.88 5.57
C GLU A 41 -10.28 5.34 5.13
N MET A 42 -9.96 6.26 6.05
CA MET A 42 -9.99 7.69 5.76
C MET A 42 -8.94 8.09 4.70
N LYS A 43 -7.74 7.51 4.78
CA LYS A 43 -6.67 7.71 3.79
C LYS A 43 -7.04 7.11 2.44
N GLY A 44 -7.71 5.95 2.43
CA GLY A 44 -8.19 5.31 1.21
C GLY A 44 -9.21 6.15 0.46
N MET A 45 -10.20 6.71 1.17
CA MET A 45 -11.17 7.64 0.57
C MET A 45 -10.46 8.90 0.03
N SER A 46 -9.53 9.47 0.80
CA SER A 46 -8.78 10.66 0.39
C SER A 46 -7.93 10.44 -0.87
N ASP A 47 -7.21 9.31 -0.97
CA ASP A 47 -6.44 8.96 -2.17
C ASP A 47 -7.34 8.77 -3.40
N CYS A 48 -8.51 8.15 -3.23
CA CYS A 48 -9.49 8.02 -4.29
C CYS A 48 -9.94 9.40 -4.83
N PHE A 49 -10.30 10.33 -3.94
CA PHE A 49 -10.67 11.70 -4.33
C PHE A 49 -9.51 12.43 -5.02
N ALA A 50 -8.30 12.38 -4.48
CA ALA A 50 -7.13 13.05 -5.05
C ALA A 50 -6.83 12.56 -6.48
N ARG A 51 -6.82 11.24 -6.69
CA ARG A 51 -6.59 10.65 -8.02
C ARG A 51 -7.72 10.93 -9.00
N MET A 52 -8.97 10.91 -8.53
CA MET A 52 -10.14 11.25 -9.34
C MET A 52 -10.04 12.69 -9.85
N THR A 53 -9.72 13.65 -8.97
CA THR A 53 -9.57 15.06 -9.33
C THR A 53 -8.51 15.24 -10.41
N VAL A 54 -7.32 14.66 -10.26
CA VAL A 54 -6.24 14.76 -11.26
C VAL A 54 -6.63 14.10 -12.59
N SER A 55 -7.27 12.93 -12.54
CA SER A 55 -7.74 12.22 -13.73
C SER A 55 -8.82 13.00 -14.48
N CYS A 56 -9.81 13.53 -13.80
CA CYS A 56 -10.89 14.27 -14.47
C CYS A 56 -10.44 15.65 -14.93
N TYR A 57 -9.55 16.31 -14.20
CA TYR A 57 -8.94 17.56 -14.63
C TYR A 57 -8.15 17.37 -15.94
N SER A 58 -7.24 16.40 -16.00
CA SER A 58 -6.43 16.13 -17.20
C SER A 58 -7.25 15.67 -18.42
N LYS A 59 -8.43 15.06 -18.22
CA LYS A 59 -9.30 14.59 -19.31
C LYS A 59 -10.24 15.66 -19.82
N CYS A 60 -10.78 16.49 -18.92
CA CYS A 60 -11.85 17.41 -19.25
C CYS A 60 -11.36 18.85 -19.42
N ILE A 61 -10.21 19.23 -18.86
CA ILE A 61 -9.69 20.61 -18.88
C ILE A 61 -8.38 20.62 -19.65
N ALA A 62 -8.45 20.94 -20.94
CA ALA A 62 -7.27 20.91 -21.83
C ALA A 62 -6.40 22.17 -21.70
N ASN A 63 -7.02 23.34 -21.56
CA ASN A 63 -6.32 24.61 -21.34
C ASN A 63 -7.19 25.55 -20.50
N VAL A 64 -6.62 26.07 -19.41
CA VAL A 64 -7.31 27.05 -18.56
C VAL A 64 -7.12 28.43 -19.18
N HIS A 65 -8.11 28.87 -19.95
CA HIS A 65 -8.15 30.22 -20.52
C HIS A 65 -9.07 31.16 -19.73
N GLU A 66 -10.06 30.59 -19.04
CA GLU A 66 -11.08 31.33 -18.30
C GLU A 66 -11.28 30.70 -16.92
N GLU A 67 -11.78 31.50 -15.97
CA GLU A 67 -12.07 31.05 -14.60
C GLU A 67 -13.31 30.13 -14.52
N LYS A 68 -14.18 30.20 -15.53
CA LYS A 68 -15.44 29.44 -15.58
C LYS A 68 -15.31 28.29 -16.56
N MET A 69 -15.79 27.14 -16.10
CA MET A 69 -15.85 25.94 -16.91
C MET A 69 -16.96 26.11 -17.98
N THR A 70 -16.63 25.82 -19.23
CA THR A 70 -17.60 25.84 -20.32
C THR A 70 -18.65 24.73 -20.12
N VAL A 71 -19.81 24.85 -20.77
CA VAL A 71 -20.88 23.84 -20.67
C VAL A 71 -20.41 22.45 -21.09
N GLY A 72 -19.50 22.37 -22.06
CA GLY A 72 -18.86 21.12 -22.49
C GLY A 72 -18.02 20.50 -21.38
N GLU A 73 -17.14 21.29 -20.78
CA GLU A 73 -16.26 20.84 -19.70
C GLU A 73 -17.06 20.43 -18.45
N MET A 74 -18.10 21.19 -18.07
CA MET A 74 -19.03 20.82 -16.99
C MET A 74 -19.61 19.43 -17.23
N SER A 75 -20.22 19.21 -18.39
CA SER A 75 -20.79 17.90 -18.74
C SER A 75 -19.74 16.77 -18.82
N CYS A 76 -18.50 17.09 -19.19
CA CYS A 76 -17.41 16.12 -19.21
C CYS A 76 -17.04 15.68 -17.80
N VAL A 77 -16.91 16.62 -16.86
CA VAL A 77 -16.52 16.33 -15.47
C VAL A 77 -17.56 15.44 -14.79
N ASP A 78 -18.85 15.72 -14.94
CA ASP A 78 -19.92 14.87 -14.41
C ASP A 78 -19.83 13.43 -14.92
N ARG A 79 -19.63 13.25 -16.24
CA ARG A 79 -19.44 11.94 -16.87
C ARG A 79 -18.15 11.27 -16.42
N CYS A 80 -17.08 12.03 -16.22
CA CYS A 80 -15.80 11.52 -15.77
C CYS A 80 -15.91 10.95 -14.36
N VAL A 81 -16.53 11.68 -13.42
CA VAL A 81 -16.71 11.24 -12.04
C VAL A 81 -17.54 9.96 -11.99
N SER A 82 -18.66 9.91 -12.71
CA SER A 82 -19.48 8.69 -12.80
C SER A 82 -18.67 7.49 -13.30
N LYS A 83 -17.93 7.65 -14.40
CA LYS A 83 -17.07 6.58 -14.94
C LYS A 83 -15.94 6.18 -13.98
N TYR A 84 -15.34 7.15 -13.29
CA TYR A 84 -14.23 6.91 -12.39
C TYR A 84 -14.67 6.02 -11.22
N ILE A 85 -15.80 6.33 -10.60
CA ILE A 85 -16.34 5.55 -9.48
C ILE A 85 -16.75 4.15 -9.94
N ASP A 86 -17.38 4.02 -11.11
CA ASP A 86 -17.73 2.71 -11.68
C ASP A 86 -16.50 1.82 -11.91
N VAL A 87 -15.44 2.40 -12.46
CA VAL A 87 -14.17 1.69 -12.68
C VAL A 87 -13.48 1.39 -11.35
N HIS A 88 -13.46 2.32 -10.41
CA HIS A 88 -12.89 2.14 -9.09
C HIS A 88 -13.56 0.96 -8.35
N ALA A 89 -14.89 0.86 -8.40
CA ALA A 89 -15.63 -0.25 -7.80
C ALA A 89 -15.30 -1.60 -8.46
N LYS A 90 -15.23 -1.66 -9.79
CA LYS A 90 -14.86 -2.88 -10.54
C LYS A 90 -13.45 -3.34 -10.19
N VAL A 91 -12.47 -2.43 -10.24
CA VAL A 91 -11.07 -2.73 -9.89
C VAL A 91 -10.98 -3.21 -8.43
N GLY A 92 -11.71 -2.59 -7.51
CA GLY A 92 -11.80 -3.05 -6.13
C GLY A 92 -12.34 -4.47 -6.00
N GLY A 93 -13.38 -4.82 -6.75
CA GLY A 93 -13.95 -6.17 -6.78
C GLY A 93 -12.97 -7.22 -7.30
N GLU A 94 -12.29 -6.95 -8.41
CA GLU A 94 -11.27 -7.85 -8.97
C GLU A 94 -10.09 -8.04 -8.01
N LEU A 95 -9.64 -6.97 -7.34
CA LEU A 95 -8.55 -7.05 -6.36
C LEU A 95 -8.94 -7.92 -5.16
N GLN A 96 -10.19 -7.82 -4.68
CA GLN A 96 -10.69 -8.67 -3.61
C GLN A 96 -10.79 -10.13 -4.04
N ALA A 97 -11.28 -10.41 -5.25
CA ALA A 97 -11.32 -11.75 -5.82
C ALA A 97 -9.91 -12.34 -5.98
N PHE A 98 -8.94 -11.55 -6.42
CA PHE A 98 -7.54 -11.94 -6.52
C PHE A 98 -6.92 -12.24 -5.14
N ASN A 99 -7.24 -11.44 -4.12
CA ASN A 99 -6.76 -11.69 -2.77
C ASN A 99 -7.35 -12.98 -2.17
N GLN A 100 -8.62 -13.29 -2.46
CA GLN A 100 -9.26 -14.54 -2.03
C GLN A 100 -8.65 -15.77 -2.73
N THR A 101 -8.32 -15.67 -4.02
CA THR A 101 -7.64 -16.75 -4.76
C THR A 101 -6.19 -16.97 -4.31
N MET A 102 -5.52 -15.96 -3.76
CA MET A 102 -4.18 -16.11 -3.15
C MET A 102 -4.22 -16.47 -1.65
N ALA A 103 -5.38 -16.35 -0.99
CA ALA A 103 -5.57 -16.74 0.40
C ALA A 103 -5.83 -18.25 0.58
N GLU A 104 -5.75 -19.05 -0.50
CA GLU A 104 -5.71 -20.51 -0.39
C GLU A 104 -4.31 -20.94 0.09
N PRO A 105 -4.19 -21.50 1.31
CA PRO A 105 -2.92 -21.83 1.89
C PRO A 105 -2.33 -23.08 1.23
N SER A 106 -1.01 -23.12 1.25
CA SER A 106 -0.14 -24.28 1.19
C SER A 106 -0.52 -25.41 2.18
N ALA A 107 -1.67 -26.04 1.97
CA ALA A 107 -2.18 -27.17 2.73
C ALA A 107 -2.54 -28.31 1.76
N SER A 108 -1.52 -28.94 1.16
CA SER A 108 -1.47 -30.38 0.82
C SER A 108 -0.32 -30.67 -0.14
N GLY A 109 0.58 -31.56 0.28
CA GLY A 109 1.78 -32.00 -0.43
C GLY A 109 2.85 -32.45 0.54
#